data_AF-A0A382WVJ1-F1
#
_entry.id   AF-A0A382WVJ1-F1
#
_cell.length_a   1.000
_cell.length_b   1.000
_cell.length_c   1.000
_cell.angle_alpha   90.00
_cell.angle_beta   90.00
_cell.angle_gamma   90.00
#
_symmetry.space_group_name_H-M   'P 1'
#
loop_
_entity.id
_entity.type
_entity.pdbx_description
1 polymer ?
#
loop_
_entity_poly.entity_id
_entity_poly.type
_entity_poly.pdbx_seq_one_letter_code
_entity_poly.pdbx_strand_id
1 'polypeptide(L)'
;DLNRPILVGGRTYDFGIALRPNTSRITFSLDLRKVENTNGIEIRYGLDIRPMDFLTFRSGYWNDKNFDIRFGVNLGYMGLGAFRAFLPSKKLETGVGEFRISQLSRTKSRRKIFLDIEMSEIDYLLQIVKDDPSVVGVLVRIGGSDVGVAQMQERRNLLKQLVDSGKEVICYGKICSTGAYLLASVSSQIFFHPMGTLDLVGVRSEPMFLRPLMDKLGVHSDFERIGEYKSAIERFARSEMSEVYREQTNNLIDDIYNQIIQMIAEGRNWTPKRV
;
A
#
# COMPACT_ATOMS: atom_id res chain seq x y z
N ASP A 1 10.09 15.04 47.57
CA ASP A 1 10.18 14.28 48.83
C ASP A 1 11.61 13.79 49.03
N LEU A 2 12.08 13.75 50.28
CA LEU A 2 13.48 13.59 50.74
C LEU A 2 14.18 12.24 50.43
N ASN A 3 13.67 11.44 49.48
CA ASN A 3 14.17 10.08 49.20
C ASN A 3 14.64 9.84 47.75
N ARG A 4 14.85 10.88 46.94
CA ARG A 4 15.79 10.72 45.82
C ARG A 4 17.17 10.93 46.41
N PRO A 5 18.15 10.03 46.22
CA PRO A 5 19.52 10.41 46.49
C PRO A 5 19.78 11.65 45.64
N ILE A 6 19.96 12.78 46.34
CA ILE A 6 20.75 13.89 45.86
C ILE A 6 22.01 13.24 45.27
N LEU A 7 22.44 13.68 44.10
CA LEU A 7 23.65 13.22 43.43
C LEU A 7 24.85 13.43 44.36
N VAL A 8 25.05 12.50 45.30
CA VAL A 8 26.16 12.44 46.23
C VAL A 8 27.06 11.32 45.70
N GLY A 9 27.88 11.69 44.73
CA GLY A 9 29.12 10.99 44.34
C GLY A 9 29.13 9.46 44.35
N GLY A 10 28.34 8.82 43.49
CA GLY A 10 28.43 7.37 43.23
C GLY A 10 28.24 7.04 41.75
N ARG A 11 28.92 6.01 41.24
CA ARG A 11 28.71 5.54 39.87
C ARG A 11 27.35 4.85 39.76
N THR A 12 26.61 5.19 38.72
CA THR A 12 25.37 4.49 38.36
C THR A 12 25.69 3.50 37.25
N TYR A 13 25.27 2.25 37.42
CA TYR A 13 25.35 1.22 36.38
C TYR A 13 23.93 0.96 35.85
N ASP A 14 23.71 1.31 34.58
CA ASP A 14 22.44 1.13 33.89
C ASP A 14 22.59 0.07 32.79
N PHE A 15 21.71 -0.92 32.78
CA PHE A 15 21.63 -1.95 31.74
C PHE A 15 20.20 -2.05 31.24
N GLY A 16 19.98 -1.78 29.95
CA GLY A 16 18.64 -1.78 29.34
C GLY A 16 18.58 -2.69 28.12
N ILE A 17 17.52 -3.49 28.02
CA ILE A 17 17.17 -4.23 26.80
C ILE A 17 15.83 -3.71 26.30
N ALA A 18 15.75 -3.39 25.01
CA ALA A 18 14.52 -2.98 24.37
C ALA A 18 14.19 -3.86 23.16
N LEU A 19 12.95 -4.33 23.09
CA LEU A 19 12.41 -5.09 21.98
C LEU A 19 11.46 -4.21 21.18
N ARG A 20 11.68 -4.18 19.87
CA ARG A 20 10.84 -3.46 18.91
C ARG A 20 10.38 -4.43 17.82
N PRO A 21 9.14 -4.96 17.89
CA PRO A 21 8.61 -5.83 16.86
C PRO A 21 8.39 -5.02 15.58
N ASN A 22 9.01 -5.45 14.46
CA ASN A 22 9.05 -5.03 13.03
C ASN A 22 8.46 -3.67 12.55
N THR A 23 7.63 -3.02 13.34
CA THR A 23 7.16 -1.64 13.26
C THR A 23 8.08 -0.70 14.06
N SER A 24 8.21 0.56 13.62
CA SER A 24 8.94 1.61 14.35
C SER A 24 8.17 2.19 15.55
N ARG A 25 6.95 1.70 15.80
CA ARG A 25 5.90 2.38 16.57
C ARG A 25 5.69 1.85 17.99
N ILE A 26 6.13 0.64 18.31
CA ILE A 26 5.97 0.05 19.65
C ILE A 26 7.34 -0.41 20.15
N THR A 27 7.67 -0.07 21.40
CA THR A 27 8.91 -0.54 22.06
C THR A 27 8.58 -1.02 23.46
N PHE A 28 9.01 -2.24 23.78
CA PHE A 28 9.03 -2.76 25.14
C PHE A 28 10.45 -2.60 25.68
N SER A 29 10.63 -2.04 26.88
CA SER A 29 11.94 -1.93 27.51
C SER A 29 11.96 -2.54 28.91
N LEU A 30 13.10 -3.12 29.26
CA LEU A 30 13.44 -3.55 30.60
C LEU A 30 14.76 -2.89 30.95
N ASP A 31 14.72 -1.97 31.93
CA ASP A 31 15.90 -1.23 32.38
C ASP A 31 16.23 -1.64 33.83
N LEU A 32 17.49 -1.99 34.07
CA LEU A 32 18.08 -2.34 35.36
C LEU A 32 19.04 -1.24 35.77
N ARG A 33 18.87 -0.69 36.97
CA ARG A 33 19.72 0.36 37.52
C ARG A 33 20.27 -0.04 38.87
N LYS A 34 21.59 0.08 39.04
CA LYS A 34 22.27 -0.11 40.32
C LYS A 34 23.09 1.12 40.66
N VAL A 35 22.83 1.71 41.81
CA VAL A 35 23.58 2.87 42.32
C VAL A 35 24.60 2.38 43.34
N GLU A 36 25.85 2.80 43.17
CA GLU A 36 26.95 2.50 44.08
C GLU A 36 26.63 3.04 45.49
N ASN A 37 26.96 2.27 46.54
CA ASN A 37 26.65 2.56 47.95
C ASN A 37 25.16 2.54 48.35
N THR A 38 24.27 2.01 47.50
CA THR A 38 22.90 1.66 47.91
C THR A 38 22.65 0.15 47.82
N ASN A 39 21.98 -0.42 48.82
CA ASN A 39 21.52 -1.80 48.79
C ASN A 39 20.19 -1.88 48.02
N GLY A 40 20.28 -1.98 46.69
CA GLY A 40 19.10 -2.16 45.83
C GLY A 40 19.45 -2.26 44.35
N ILE A 41 18.66 -3.06 43.63
CA ILE A 41 18.59 -3.02 42.16
C ILE A 41 17.21 -2.46 41.82
N GLU A 42 17.18 -1.35 41.09
CA GLU A 42 15.95 -0.80 40.54
C GLU A 42 15.66 -1.49 39.20
N ILE A 43 14.45 -2.02 39.05
CA ILE A 43 13.98 -2.61 37.79
C ILE A 43 12.84 -1.73 37.28
N ARG A 44 12.93 -1.32 36.01
CA ARG A 44 11.90 -0.58 35.30
C ARG A 44 11.40 -1.38 34.10
N TYR A 45 10.09 -1.52 34.01
CA TYR A 45 9.40 -2.00 32.84
C TYR A 45 8.83 -0.81 32.07
N GLY A 46 9.16 -0.69 30.79
CA GLY A 46 8.73 0.41 29.94
C GLY A 46 7.91 -0.05 28.74
N LEU A 47 6.88 0.71 28.41
CA LEU A 47 6.13 0.59 27.17
C LEU A 47 6.11 1.96 26.48
N ASP A 48 6.59 2.02 25.24
CA ASP A 48 6.59 3.21 24.41
C ASP A 48 5.78 2.95 23.14
N ILE A 49 4.75 3.76 22.92
CA ILE A 49 3.86 3.69 21.76
C ILE A 49 3.93 5.05 21.05
N ARG A 50 4.11 4.98 19.73
CA ARG A 50 4.14 6.13 18.83
C ARG A 50 3.08 5.94 17.73
N PRO A 51 1.82 6.38 17.98
CA PRO A 51 0.75 6.25 17.00
C PRO A 51 1.05 7.00 15.70
N MET A 52 1.70 8.16 15.85
CA MET A 52 2.21 9.00 14.77
C MET A 52 3.64 9.43 15.09
N ASP A 53 4.44 9.78 14.08
CA ASP A 53 5.85 10.16 14.26
C ASP A 53 6.05 11.31 15.26
N PHE A 54 5.07 12.22 15.33
CA PHE A 54 5.08 13.37 16.23
C PHE A 54 4.40 13.10 17.58
N LEU A 55 3.78 11.94 17.82
CA LEU A 55 3.13 11.62 19.09
C LEU A 55 3.87 10.51 19.83
N THR A 56 4.07 10.71 21.13
CA THR A 56 4.73 9.73 22.01
C THR A 56 3.88 9.50 23.23
N PHE A 57 3.58 8.23 23.49
CA PHE A 57 2.99 7.76 24.73
C PHE A 57 3.98 6.81 25.40
N ARG A 58 4.37 7.10 26.63
CA ARG A 58 5.27 6.23 27.39
C ARG A 58 4.65 5.90 28.74
N SER A 59 4.75 4.63 29.09
CA SER A 59 4.39 4.13 30.41
C SER A 59 5.62 3.47 31.03
N GLY A 60 5.84 3.69 32.32
CA GLY A 60 6.92 3.06 33.07
C GLY A 60 6.43 2.58 34.43
N TYR A 61 6.86 1.39 34.81
CA TYR A 61 6.55 0.79 36.11
C TYR A 61 7.84 0.35 36.79
N TRP A 62 8.04 0.75 38.04
CA TRP A 62 9.21 0.39 38.84
C TRP A 62 8.87 -0.66 39.90
N ASN A 63 9.86 -1.45 40.30
CA ASN A 63 9.72 -2.45 41.38
C ASN A 63 9.24 -1.84 42.72
N ASP A 64 9.57 -0.58 43.00
CA ASP A 64 9.11 0.16 44.18
C ASP A 64 7.65 0.63 44.08
N LYS A 65 6.86 0.03 43.19
CA LYS A 65 5.45 0.33 42.90
C LYS A 65 5.21 1.75 42.38
N ASN A 66 6.25 2.44 41.92
CA ASN A 66 6.09 3.69 41.21
C ASN A 66 5.59 3.41 39.79
N PHE A 67 4.74 4.29 39.28
CA PHE A 67 4.22 4.20 37.92
C PHE A 67 4.19 5.58 37.27
N ASP A 68 4.59 5.71 36.00
CA ASP A 68 4.52 6.96 35.26
C ASP A 68 3.85 6.82 33.90
N ILE A 69 3.03 7.80 33.55
CA ILE A 69 2.49 7.96 32.21
C ILE A 69 3.01 9.28 31.65
N ARG A 70 3.52 9.25 30.42
CA ARG A 70 3.99 10.42 29.68
C ARG A 70 3.29 10.54 28.36
N PHE A 71 2.96 11.77 28.03
CA PHE A 71 2.46 12.17 26.73
C PHE A 71 3.40 13.26 26.18
N GLY A 72 3.82 13.12 24.92
CA GLY A 72 4.71 14.09 24.29
C GLY A 72 4.41 14.29 22.81
N VAL A 73 4.60 15.53 22.36
CA VAL A 73 4.57 15.94 20.95
C VAL A 73 5.99 16.25 20.50
N ASN A 74 6.42 15.69 19.38
CA ASN A 74 7.74 15.88 18.80
C ASN A 74 7.66 16.70 17.50
N LEU A 75 8.40 17.80 17.42
CA LEU A 75 8.71 18.52 16.19
C LEU A 75 10.18 18.22 15.81
N GLY A 76 10.35 17.27 14.89
CA GLY A 76 11.68 16.83 14.44
C GLY A 76 12.49 16.20 15.58
N TYR A 77 13.56 16.86 16.00
CA TYR A 77 14.47 16.40 17.07
C TYR A 77 14.10 16.91 18.47
N MET A 78 13.12 17.82 18.54
CA MET A 78 12.68 18.47 19.76
C MET A 78 11.31 17.93 20.17
N GLY A 79 11.16 17.56 21.42
CA GLY A 79 9.91 17.08 22.01
C GLY A 79 9.50 17.91 23.22
N LEU A 80 8.20 18.18 23.33
CA LEU A 80 7.56 18.76 24.50
C LEU A 80 6.55 17.75 25.05
N GLY A 81 6.57 17.50 26.35
CA GLY A 81 5.67 16.55 26.97
C GLY A 81 5.21 16.94 28.37
N ALA A 82 4.14 16.27 28.78
CA ALA A 82 3.65 16.25 30.15
C ALA A 82 3.76 14.82 30.68
N PHE A 83 4.10 14.69 31.95
CA PHE A 83 4.12 13.40 32.61
C PHE A 83 3.36 13.46 33.93
N ARG A 84 2.83 12.30 34.32
CA ARG A 84 2.21 12.10 35.62
C ARG A 84 2.85 10.87 36.25
N ALA A 85 3.46 11.07 37.42
CA ALA A 85 4.05 10.02 38.22
C ALA A 85 3.18 9.71 39.44
N PHE A 86 3.00 8.43 39.72
CA PHE A 86 2.23 7.88 40.82
C PHE A 86 3.21 7.19 41.78
N LEU A 87 3.32 7.75 43.00
CA LEU A 87 4.22 7.28 44.05
C LEU A 87 3.41 6.70 45.21
N PRO A 88 3.74 5.50 45.73
CA PRO A 88 3.01 4.85 46.83
C PRO A 88 3.09 5.60 48.18
N SER A 89 4.15 6.37 48.43
CA SER A 89 4.46 6.94 49.75
C SER A 89 3.94 8.37 50.03
N LYS A 90 3.06 8.91 49.16
CA LYS A 90 2.38 10.24 49.16
C LYS A 90 2.94 11.29 48.19
N LYS A 91 1.97 12.13 47.76
CA LYS A 91 1.94 13.21 46.76
C LYS A 91 2.15 12.79 45.31
N LEU A 92 1.06 12.89 44.54
CA LEU A 92 1.06 12.97 43.08
C LEU A 92 2.03 14.06 42.63
N GLU A 93 3.13 13.67 41.96
CA GLU A 93 3.96 14.61 41.23
C GLU A 93 3.35 14.77 39.83
N THR A 94 2.63 15.88 39.64
CA THR A 94 2.23 16.35 38.31
C THR A 94 3.29 17.31 37.82
N GLY A 95 4.02 16.93 36.77
CA GLY A 95 5.03 17.76 36.13
C GLY A 95 4.53 18.22 34.75
N VAL A 96 4.48 19.54 34.55
CA VAL A 96 4.28 20.14 33.23
C VAL A 96 5.65 20.64 32.75
N GLY A 97 6.11 20.17 31.58
CA GLY A 97 7.34 20.68 30.94
C GLY A 97 8.50 19.69 30.81
N GLU A 98 8.27 18.49 30.28
CA GLU A 98 9.37 17.66 29.79
C GLU A 98 9.84 18.22 28.43
N PHE A 99 10.96 18.95 28.43
CA PHE A 99 11.65 19.32 27.19
C PHE A 99 12.68 18.24 26.86
N ARG A 100 12.51 17.58 25.72
CA ARG A 100 13.37 16.48 25.26
C ARG A 100 14.06 16.87 23.97
N ILE A 101 15.39 16.94 24.00
CA ILE A 101 16.21 16.87 22.80
C ILE A 101 16.64 15.42 22.65
N SER A 102 15.96 14.67 21.79
CA SER A 102 16.35 13.29 21.52
C SER A 102 17.27 13.26 20.30
N GLN A 103 18.56 12.94 20.49
CA GLN A 103 19.36 12.37 19.40
C GLN A 103 18.86 10.94 19.14
N LEU A 104 17.69 10.84 18.53
CA LEU A 104 17.32 9.62 17.86
C LEU A 104 18.24 9.53 16.64
N SER A 105 19.33 8.79 16.80
CA SER A 105 19.83 8.00 15.69
C SER A 105 18.65 7.10 15.31
N ARG A 106 17.77 7.60 14.43
CA ARG A 106 16.79 6.77 13.74
C ARG A 106 17.66 5.68 13.17
N THR A 107 17.55 4.46 13.69
CA THR A 107 17.91 3.28 12.91
C THR A 107 16.92 3.31 11.75
N LYS A 108 17.20 4.14 10.75
CA LYS A 108 16.58 4.04 9.43
C LYS A 108 16.86 2.60 9.08
N SER A 109 15.82 1.78 8.95
CA SER A 109 15.98 0.53 8.25
C SER A 109 16.58 0.92 6.91
N ARG A 110 17.89 0.73 6.75
CA ARG A 110 18.63 1.13 5.55
C ARG A 110 18.33 0.20 4.38
N ARG A 111 17.56 -0.87 4.60
CA ARG A 111 17.15 -1.77 3.55
C ARG A 111 16.05 -1.09 2.75
N LYS A 112 16.49 -0.45 1.68
CA LYS A 112 15.69 -0.22 0.48
C LYS A 112 15.14 -1.58 0.03
N ILE A 113 13.83 -1.73 -0.04
CA ILE A 113 13.16 -2.97 -0.45
C ILE A 113 12.44 -2.80 -1.79
N PHE A 114 12.40 -3.88 -2.56
CA PHE A 114 11.44 -4.07 -3.63
C PHE A 114 10.27 -4.89 -3.09
N LEU A 115 9.05 -4.45 -3.36
CA LEU A 115 7.85 -5.21 -3.05
C LEU A 115 7.47 -6.08 -4.25
N ASP A 116 7.31 -7.37 -4.02
CA ASP A 116 6.76 -8.31 -4.99
C ASP A 116 5.24 -8.35 -4.80
N ILE A 117 4.49 -7.96 -5.84
CA ILE A 117 3.03 -7.80 -5.78
C ILE A 117 2.36 -8.45 -6.98
N GLU A 118 1.16 -8.97 -6.76
CA GLU A 118 0.29 -9.42 -7.83
C GLU A 118 -0.49 -8.24 -8.45
N MET A 119 -0.89 -8.40 -9.71
CA MET A 119 -1.66 -7.38 -10.42
C MET A 119 -2.98 -6.99 -9.72
N SER A 120 -3.58 -7.88 -8.95
CA SER A 120 -4.79 -7.61 -8.16
C SER A 120 -4.55 -6.69 -6.95
N GLU A 121 -3.31 -6.55 -6.49
CA GLU A 121 -2.96 -5.81 -5.27
C GLU A 121 -2.55 -4.35 -5.56
N ILE A 122 -2.42 -4.00 -6.84
CA ILE A 122 -2.02 -2.67 -7.35
C ILE A 122 -2.86 -1.56 -6.70
N ASP A 123 -4.17 -1.73 -6.66
CA ASP A 123 -5.12 -0.69 -6.23
C ASP A 123 -4.93 -0.30 -4.75
N TYR A 124 -4.61 -1.28 -3.90
CA TYR A 124 -4.46 -1.08 -2.44
C TYR A 124 -3.05 -0.64 -2.06
N LEU A 125 -2.02 -1.24 -2.65
CA LEU A 125 -0.64 -1.05 -2.20
C LEU A 125 -0.04 0.27 -2.71
N LEU A 126 -0.48 0.78 -3.85
CA LEU A 126 0.16 1.95 -4.48
C LEU A 126 0.08 3.23 -3.65
N GLN A 127 -1.04 3.46 -2.96
CA GLN A 127 -1.19 4.63 -2.10
C GLN A 127 -0.20 4.62 -0.93
N ILE A 128 0.14 3.43 -0.42
CA ILE A 128 1.07 3.27 0.70
C ILE A 128 2.52 3.37 0.18
N VAL A 129 2.79 2.73 -0.96
CA VAL A 129 4.15 2.58 -1.49
C VAL A 129 4.72 3.88 -2.05
N LYS A 130 3.87 4.73 -2.64
CA LYS A 130 4.29 6.00 -3.24
C LYS A 130 5.06 6.87 -2.25
N ASP A 131 4.58 6.94 -1.01
CA ASP A 131 5.10 7.85 0.02
C ASP A 131 6.09 7.18 0.99
N ASP A 132 6.26 5.86 0.95
CA ASP A 132 7.20 5.17 1.83
C ASP A 132 8.64 5.26 1.28
N PRO A 133 9.57 5.97 1.95
CA PRO A 133 10.96 6.09 1.51
C PRO A 133 11.76 4.78 1.62
N SER A 134 11.24 3.78 2.32
CA SER A 134 11.87 2.46 2.50
C SER A 134 11.69 1.58 1.26
N VAL A 135 10.63 1.81 0.47
CA VAL A 135 10.35 1.08 -0.76
C VAL A 135 11.02 1.82 -1.92
N VAL A 136 11.91 1.15 -2.65
CA VAL A 136 12.56 1.72 -3.85
C VAL A 136 11.78 1.44 -5.12
N GLY A 137 10.98 0.38 -5.12
CA GLY A 137 10.23 -0.03 -6.28
C GLY A 137 9.34 -1.24 -6.04
N VAL A 138 8.63 -1.63 -7.08
CA VAL A 138 7.73 -2.78 -7.09
C VAL A 138 8.05 -3.71 -8.26
N LEU A 139 8.01 -5.00 -7.99
CA LEU A 139 7.96 -6.07 -8.98
C LEU A 139 6.49 -6.48 -9.11
N VAL A 140 5.90 -6.21 -10.26
CA VAL A 140 4.50 -6.55 -10.57
C VAL A 140 4.48 -7.86 -11.34
N ARG A 141 3.84 -8.88 -10.76
CA ARG A 141 3.55 -10.12 -11.45
C ARG A 141 2.37 -9.91 -12.39
N ILE A 142 2.65 -10.02 -13.69
CA ILE A 142 1.67 -9.90 -14.76
C ILE A 142 1.27 -11.28 -15.27
N GLY A 143 0.00 -11.43 -15.63
CA GLY A 143 -0.62 -12.70 -15.96
C GLY A 143 -1.84 -12.52 -16.85
N GLY A 144 -2.61 -13.59 -17.01
CA GLY A 144 -3.99 -13.47 -17.49
C GLY A 144 -4.80 -12.55 -16.57
N SER A 145 -5.77 -11.84 -17.13
CA SER A 145 -6.63 -10.94 -16.36
C SER A 145 -8.09 -11.14 -16.72
N ASP A 146 -8.92 -11.33 -15.70
CA ASP A 146 -10.37 -11.39 -15.83
C ASP A 146 -11.03 -10.00 -15.68
N VAL A 147 -10.25 -8.92 -15.67
CA VAL A 147 -10.78 -7.57 -15.48
C VAL A 147 -10.98 -6.83 -16.79
N GLY A 148 -11.94 -5.91 -16.78
CA GLY A 148 -12.28 -5.11 -17.96
C GLY A 148 -11.18 -4.11 -18.34
N VAL A 149 -11.26 -3.59 -19.57
CA VAL A 149 -10.28 -2.62 -20.10
C VAL A 149 -10.18 -1.37 -19.22
N ALA A 150 -11.30 -0.85 -18.71
CA ALA A 150 -11.29 0.33 -17.84
C ALA A 150 -10.47 0.11 -16.55
N GLN A 151 -10.63 -1.05 -15.92
CA GLN A 151 -9.86 -1.41 -14.71
C GLN A 151 -8.37 -1.59 -15.02
N MET A 152 -8.05 -2.13 -16.21
CA MET A 152 -6.66 -2.20 -16.68
C MET A 152 -6.05 -0.80 -16.90
N GLN A 153 -6.80 0.14 -17.48
CA GLN A 153 -6.37 1.52 -17.66
C GLN A 153 -6.14 2.24 -16.33
N GLU A 154 -7.05 2.05 -15.36
CA GLU A 154 -6.90 2.60 -14.02
C GLU A 154 -5.62 2.09 -13.34
N ARG A 155 -5.39 0.78 -13.34
CA ARG A 155 -4.18 0.17 -12.80
C ARG A 155 -2.92 0.64 -13.50
N ARG A 156 -2.94 0.77 -14.82
CA ARG A 156 -1.84 1.37 -15.59
C ARG A 156 -1.55 2.80 -15.10
N ASN A 157 -2.58 3.61 -14.89
CA ASN A 157 -2.42 4.98 -14.42
C ASN A 157 -1.85 5.03 -12.99
N LEU A 158 -2.24 4.12 -12.11
CA LEU A 158 -1.66 4.01 -10.77
C LEU A 158 -0.17 3.64 -10.83
N LEU A 159 0.22 2.69 -11.70
CA LEU A 159 1.64 2.37 -11.93
C LEU A 159 2.41 3.55 -12.53
N LYS A 160 1.78 4.32 -13.42
CA LYS A 160 2.39 5.53 -13.99
C LYS A 160 2.69 6.56 -12.90
N GLN A 161 1.77 6.80 -11.98
CA GLN A 161 2.00 7.69 -10.85
C GLN A 161 3.16 7.24 -9.95
N LEU A 162 3.40 5.93 -9.87
CA LEU A 162 4.51 5.35 -9.11
C LEU A 162 5.85 5.57 -9.82
N VAL A 163 5.88 5.39 -11.14
CA VAL A 163 7.06 5.74 -11.96
C VAL A 163 7.35 7.23 -11.86
N ASP A 164 6.32 8.07 -11.98
CA ASP A 164 6.44 9.54 -11.92
C ASP A 164 6.90 10.04 -10.53
N SER A 165 6.65 9.28 -9.45
CA SER A 165 7.18 9.59 -8.12
C SER A 165 8.64 9.14 -7.91
N GLY A 166 9.27 8.58 -8.94
CA GLY A 166 10.66 8.15 -8.94
C GLY A 166 10.90 6.75 -8.36
N LYS A 167 9.84 5.95 -8.17
CA LYS A 167 9.97 4.55 -7.78
C LYS A 167 10.18 3.68 -9.03
N GLU A 168 10.96 2.62 -8.88
CA GLU A 168 11.18 1.68 -9.97
C GLU A 168 10.01 0.69 -10.09
N VAL A 169 9.47 0.51 -11.29
CA VAL A 169 8.41 -0.47 -11.57
C VAL A 169 8.94 -1.49 -12.57
N ILE A 170 9.01 -2.74 -12.16
CA ILE A 170 9.44 -3.87 -12.99
C ILE A 170 8.25 -4.82 -13.13
N CYS A 171 7.98 -5.30 -14.33
CA CYS A 171 6.97 -6.31 -14.56
C CYS A 171 7.61 -7.67 -14.88
N TYR A 172 7.03 -8.75 -14.36
CA TYR A 172 7.43 -10.11 -14.70
C TYR A 172 6.22 -10.99 -14.99
N GLY A 173 6.22 -11.72 -16.09
CA GLY A 173 5.10 -12.60 -16.46
C GLY A 173 5.52 -13.93 -17.05
N LYS A 174 4.62 -14.91 -16.91
CA LYS A 174 4.65 -16.18 -17.67
C LYS A 174 3.58 -16.20 -18.76
N ILE A 175 2.47 -15.49 -18.54
CA ILE A 175 1.39 -15.29 -19.51
C ILE A 175 1.19 -13.78 -19.59
N CYS A 176 1.06 -13.24 -20.79
CA CYS A 176 0.84 -11.81 -20.97
C CYS A 176 -0.21 -11.58 -22.05
N SER A 177 -1.43 -11.25 -21.61
CA SER A 177 -2.50 -10.82 -22.51
C SER A 177 -2.30 -9.37 -22.98
N THR A 178 -3.04 -8.93 -23.99
CA THR A 178 -3.10 -7.52 -24.41
C THR A 178 -3.30 -6.55 -23.23
N GLY A 179 -4.20 -6.89 -22.29
CA GLY A 179 -4.46 -6.05 -21.10
C GLY A 179 -3.30 -6.04 -20.10
N ALA A 180 -2.67 -7.20 -19.87
CA ALA A 180 -1.49 -7.29 -19.01
C ALA A 180 -0.30 -6.52 -19.59
N TYR A 181 -0.14 -6.56 -20.92
CA TYR A 181 0.90 -5.82 -21.61
C TYR A 181 0.64 -4.31 -21.60
N LEU A 182 -0.62 -3.87 -21.76
CA LEU A 182 -1.03 -2.47 -21.58
C LEU A 182 -0.55 -1.95 -20.21
N LEU A 183 -0.79 -2.71 -19.14
CA LEU A 183 -0.37 -2.35 -17.80
C LEU A 183 1.17 -2.35 -17.66
N ALA A 184 1.83 -3.38 -18.18
CA ALA A 184 3.28 -3.52 -18.16
C ALA A 184 4.00 -2.44 -19.00
N SER A 185 3.31 -1.83 -19.97
CA SER A 185 3.91 -0.85 -20.89
C SER A 185 4.55 0.34 -20.18
N VAL A 186 4.08 0.69 -18.99
CA VAL A 186 4.57 1.81 -18.18
C VAL A 186 5.82 1.46 -17.37
N SER A 187 6.08 0.17 -17.15
CA SER A 187 7.23 -0.31 -16.38
C SER A 187 8.56 0.01 -17.08
N SER A 188 9.61 0.22 -16.28
CA SER A 188 10.96 0.43 -16.81
C SER A 188 11.47 -0.81 -17.54
N GLN A 189 11.17 -1.99 -16.97
CA GLN A 189 11.61 -3.29 -17.48
C GLN A 189 10.46 -4.29 -17.44
N ILE A 190 10.28 -5.02 -18.54
CA ILE A 190 9.34 -6.12 -18.66
C ILE A 190 10.15 -7.39 -18.87
N PHE A 191 10.13 -8.26 -17.86
CA PHE A 191 10.73 -9.58 -17.94
C PHE A 191 9.66 -10.61 -18.29
N PHE A 192 10.05 -11.57 -19.12
CA PHE A 192 9.16 -12.62 -19.53
C PHE A 192 9.85 -13.98 -19.44
N HIS A 193 9.10 -14.98 -18.98
CA HIS A 193 9.62 -16.34 -18.93
C HIS A 193 9.86 -16.86 -20.36
N PRO A 194 11.00 -17.50 -20.67
CA PRO A 194 11.30 -17.98 -22.03
C PRO A 194 10.29 -19.00 -22.58
N MET A 195 9.66 -19.78 -21.70
CA MET A 195 8.58 -20.71 -22.03
C MET A 195 7.18 -20.14 -21.74
N GLY A 196 7.06 -18.82 -21.62
CA GLY A 196 5.79 -18.15 -21.39
C GLY A 196 4.99 -17.91 -22.67
N THR A 197 3.74 -17.49 -22.53
CA THR A 197 2.82 -17.20 -23.65
C THR A 197 2.50 -15.71 -23.73
N LEU A 198 2.77 -15.11 -24.89
CA LEU A 198 2.47 -13.71 -25.19
C LEU A 198 1.27 -13.63 -26.15
N ASP A 199 0.11 -13.21 -25.63
CA ASP A 199 -1.17 -13.17 -26.35
C ASP A 199 -1.58 -11.72 -26.65
N LEU A 200 -0.85 -11.08 -27.57
CA LEU A 200 -1.13 -9.72 -28.04
C LEU A 200 -2.05 -9.74 -29.26
N VAL A 201 -3.26 -10.28 -29.07
CA VAL A 201 -4.23 -10.54 -30.15
C VAL A 201 -5.24 -9.41 -30.38
N GLY A 202 -5.12 -8.30 -29.64
CA GLY A 202 -6.04 -7.16 -29.73
C GLY A 202 -7.30 -7.33 -28.88
N VAL A 203 -8.42 -6.77 -29.36
CA VAL A 203 -9.72 -6.73 -28.67
C VAL A 203 -10.80 -7.27 -29.61
N ARG A 204 -11.77 -8.01 -29.07
CA ARG A 204 -12.91 -8.56 -29.83
C ARG A 204 -14.20 -8.49 -29.02
N SER A 205 -15.33 -8.50 -29.73
CA SER A 205 -16.66 -8.64 -29.14
C SER A 205 -17.36 -9.87 -29.72
N GLU A 206 -17.91 -10.69 -28.84
CA GLU A 206 -18.59 -11.94 -29.20
C GLU A 206 -20.00 -11.97 -28.58
N PRO A 207 -20.97 -11.22 -29.12
CA PRO A 207 -22.33 -11.29 -28.62
C PRO A 207 -23.00 -12.59 -29.06
N MET A 208 -23.69 -13.19 -28.11
CA MET A 208 -24.47 -14.41 -28.32
C MET A 208 -25.91 -14.06 -28.71
N PHE A 209 -26.40 -14.71 -29.77
CA PHE A 209 -27.78 -14.62 -30.27
C PHE A 209 -28.57 -15.87 -29.91
N LEU A 210 -29.71 -15.66 -29.25
CA LEU A 210 -30.56 -16.69 -28.65
C LEU A 210 -31.85 -16.93 -29.42
N ARG A 211 -32.15 -16.13 -30.46
CA ARG A 211 -33.36 -16.32 -31.27
C ARG A 211 -33.53 -17.77 -31.78
N PRO A 212 -32.49 -18.42 -32.36
CA PRO A 212 -32.65 -19.79 -32.84
C PRO A 212 -32.94 -20.81 -31.73
N LEU A 213 -32.49 -20.54 -30.50
CA LEU A 213 -32.81 -21.36 -29.34
C LEU A 213 -34.26 -21.14 -28.89
N MET A 214 -34.71 -19.89 -28.83
CA MET A 214 -36.08 -19.54 -28.45
C MET A 214 -37.11 -20.14 -29.41
N ASP A 215 -36.82 -20.11 -30.72
CA ASP A 215 -37.68 -20.73 -31.74
C ASP A 215 -37.81 -22.25 -31.53
N LYS A 216 -36.73 -22.93 -31.14
CA LYS A 216 -36.77 -24.37 -30.81
C LYS A 216 -37.56 -24.67 -29.55
N LEU A 217 -37.61 -23.74 -28.60
CA LEU A 217 -38.35 -23.88 -27.35
C LEU A 217 -39.81 -23.42 -27.45
N GLY A 218 -40.23 -22.88 -28.60
CA GLY A 218 -41.56 -22.30 -28.76
C GLY A 218 -41.77 -21.00 -27.97
N VAL A 219 -40.69 -20.31 -27.60
CA VAL A 219 -40.76 -19.05 -26.85
C VAL A 219 -40.84 -17.89 -27.81
N HIS A 220 -41.96 -17.16 -27.75
CA HIS A 220 -42.16 -15.92 -28.50
C HIS A 220 -42.01 -14.72 -27.56
N SER A 221 -41.43 -13.65 -28.08
CA SER A 221 -41.24 -12.41 -27.33
C SER A 221 -41.54 -11.23 -28.23
N ASP A 222 -42.46 -10.38 -27.77
CA ASP A 222 -42.78 -9.11 -28.41
C ASP A 222 -41.92 -8.02 -27.79
N PHE A 223 -41.19 -7.30 -28.64
CA PHE A 223 -40.28 -6.27 -28.21
C PHE A 223 -40.65 -4.92 -28.81
N GLU A 224 -40.80 -3.92 -27.97
CA GLU A 224 -40.90 -2.53 -28.39
C GLU A 224 -39.55 -1.83 -28.26
N ARG A 225 -39.12 -1.16 -29.33
CA ARG A 225 -37.84 -0.46 -29.39
C ARG A 225 -38.02 0.92 -30.00
N ILE A 226 -37.53 1.93 -29.29
CA ILE A 226 -37.39 3.30 -29.78
C ILE A 226 -35.89 3.61 -29.82
N GLY A 227 -35.41 4.00 -31.01
CA GLY A 227 -34.00 4.36 -31.25
C GLY A 227 -33.24 3.30 -32.05
N GLU A 228 -32.57 3.75 -33.12
CA GLU A 228 -31.89 2.92 -34.11
C GLU A 228 -30.72 2.11 -33.54
N TYR A 229 -29.99 2.65 -32.56
CA TYR A 229 -28.84 2.00 -31.94
C TYR A 229 -29.16 1.17 -30.68
N LYS A 230 -30.44 1.10 -30.25
CA LYS A 230 -30.86 0.34 -29.06
C LYS A 230 -30.88 -1.19 -29.31
N SER A 231 -29.72 -1.77 -29.55
CA SER A 231 -29.54 -3.14 -30.08
C SER A 231 -29.58 -4.26 -29.04
N ALA A 232 -29.67 -3.95 -27.74
CA ALA A 232 -29.63 -4.94 -26.66
C ALA A 232 -30.66 -6.08 -26.82
N ILE A 233 -31.78 -5.79 -27.48
CA ILE A 233 -32.89 -6.72 -27.75
C ILE A 233 -32.57 -7.66 -28.94
N GLU A 234 -31.69 -7.26 -29.87
CA GLU A 234 -31.42 -8.04 -31.08
C GLU A 234 -30.94 -9.46 -30.78
N ARG A 235 -30.24 -9.65 -29.65
CA ARG A 235 -29.83 -10.97 -29.20
C ARG A 235 -30.98 -11.95 -28.98
N PHE A 236 -32.20 -11.47 -28.76
CA PHE A 236 -33.40 -12.29 -28.60
C PHE A 236 -34.30 -12.27 -29.85
N ALA A 237 -34.24 -11.19 -30.63
CA ALA A 237 -35.09 -11.01 -31.81
C ALA A 237 -34.46 -11.53 -33.12
N ARG A 238 -33.13 -11.65 -33.18
CA ARG A 238 -32.38 -11.98 -34.39
C ARG A 238 -31.43 -13.15 -34.16
N SER A 239 -31.02 -13.82 -35.23
CA SER A 239 -29.99 -14.87 -35.22
C SER A 239 -28.57 -14.33 -35.35
N GLU A 240 -28.42 -13.07 -35.77
CA GLU A 240 -27.14 -12.42 -36.02
C GLU A 240 -27.23 -10.89 -35.82
N MET A 241 -26.08 -10.23 -35.76
CA MET A 241 -25.99 -8.77 -35.64
C MET A 241 -26.62 -8.10 -36.87
N SER A 242 -27.42 -7.06 -36.64
CA SER A 242 -27.73 -6.11 -37.70
C SER A 242 -26.53 -5.26 -38.09
N GLU A 243 -26.63 -4.60 -39.25
CA GLU A 243 -25.58 -3.69 -39.71
C GLU A 243 -25.33 -2.55 -38.72
N VAL A 244 -26.40 -1.93 -38.22
CA VAL A 244 -26.32 -0.87 -37.20
C VAL A 244 -25.68 -1.38 -35.90
N TYR A 245 -26.00 -2.62 -35.48
CA TYR A 245 -25.38 -3.20 -34.31
C TYR A 245 -23.89 -3.51 -34.53
N ARG A 246 -23.53 -3.99 -35.72
CA ARG A 246 -22.14 -4.24 -36.09
C ARG A 246 -21.34 -2.95 -36.15
N GLU A 247 -21.87 -1.91 -36.78
CA GLU A 247 -21.26 -0.58 -36.88
C GLU A 247 -20.93 0.00 -35.49
N GLN A 248 -21.92 0.11 -34.59
CA GLN A 248 -21.68 0.67 -33.26
C GLN A 248 -20.69 -0.15 -32.44
N THR A 249 -20.72 -1.48 -32.59
CA THR A 249 -19.82 -2.38 -31.86
C THR A 249 -18.40 -2.24 -32.38
N ASN A 250 -18.21 -2.15 -33.69
CA ASN A 250 -16.91 -1.92 -34.30
C ASN A 250 -16.34 -0.56 -33.87
N ASN A 251 -17.13 0.52 -33.95
CA ASN A 251 -16.70 1.85 -33.51
C ASN A 251 -16.21 1.83 -32.05
N LEU A 252 -16.94 1.17 -31.16
CA LEU A 252 -16.51 1.03 -29.76
C LEU A 252 -15.21 0.23 -29.60
N ILE A 253 -15.07 -0.88 -30.31
CA ILE A 253 -13.87 -1.72 -30.23
C ILE A 253 -12.67 -1.01 -30.83
N ASP A 254 -12.84 -0.32 -31.94
CA ASP A 254 -11.79 0.46 -32.61
C ASP A 254 -11.31 1.59 -31.70
N ASP A 255 -12.21 2.30 -31.03
CA ASP A 255 -11.86 3.33 -30.04
C ASP A 255 -11.07 2.74 -28.87
N ILE A 256 -11.51 1.59 -28.33
CA ILE A 256 -10.81 0.89 -27.25
C ILE A 256 -9.41 0.44 -27.72
N TYR A 257 -9.31 -0.14 -28.91
CA TYR A 257 -8.06 -0.60 -29.49
C TYR A 257 -7.09 0.57 -29.69
N ASN A 258 -7.57 1.68 -30.25
CA ASN A 258 -6.78 2.89 -30.44
C ASN A 258 -6.24 3.43 -29.11
N GLN A 259 -7.06 3.44 -28.05
CA GLN A 259 -6.61 3.83 -26.71
C GLN A 259 -5.50 2.90 -26.20
N ILE A 260 -5.65 1.58 -26.36
CA ILE A 260 -4.62 0.60 -25.96
C ILE A 260 -3.31 0.88 -26.70
N ILE A 261 -3.36 1.06 -28.01
CA ILE A 261 -2.18 1.35 -28.85
C ILE A 261 -1.51 2.65 -28.39
N GLN A 262 -2.27 3.72 -28.19
CA GLN A 262 -1.74 5.02 -27.73
C GLN A 262 -1.07 4.88 -26.36
N MET A 263 -1.72 4.22 -25.41
CA MET A 263 -1.18 4.03 -24.07
C MET A 263 0.09 3.17 -24.06
N ILE A 264 0.16 2.13 -24.89
CA ILE A 264 1.39 1.33 -25.02
C ILE A 264 2.50 2.16 -25.67
N ALA A 265 2.18 2.90 -26.74
CA ALA A 265 3.12 3.78 -27.43
C ALA A 265 3.73 4.81 -26.47
N GLU A 266 2.91 5.45 -25.64
CA GLU A 266 3.35 6.37 -24.59
C GLU A 266 4.28 5.69 -23.56
N GLY A 267 3.88 4.53 -23.05
CA GLY A 267 4.64 3.82 -22.00
C GLY A 267 6.01 3.35 -22.50
N ARG A 268 6.09 2.91 -23.76
CA ARG A 268 7.30 2.38 -24.37
C ARG A 268 8.13 3.41 -25.15
N ASN A 269 7.65 4.66 -25.23
CA ASN A 269 8.21 5.70 -26.10
C ASN A 269 8.34 5.24 -27.57
N TRP A 270 7.27 4.63 -28.08
CA TRP A 270 7.16 4.15 -29.45
C TRP A 270 6.17 5.01 -30.24
N THR A 271 6.25 4.94 -31.57
CA THR A 271 5.18 5.45 -32.42
C THR A 271 3.99 4.48 -32.39
N PRO A 272 2.73 4.94 -32.47
CA PRO A 272 1.56 4.05 -32.54
C PRO A 272 1.67 2.96 -33.62
N LYS A 273 2.27 3.27 -34.78
CA LYS A 273 2.51 2.31 -35.88
C LYS A 273 3.48 1.17 -35.53
N ARG A 274 4.34 1.36 -34.52
CA ARG A 274 5.34 0.38 -34.09
C ARG A 274 4.78 -0.60 -33.08
N VAL A 275 3.79 -0.16 -32.30
CA VAL A 275 3.01 -1.04 -31.41
C VAL A 275 2.24 -2.03 -32.28
#